data_AF-A0A3S0L2I2-F1
#
_entry.id   AF-A0A3S0L2I2-F1
#
_cell.length_a   1.000
_cell.length_b   1.000
_cell.length_c   1.000
_cell.angle_alpha   90.00
_cell.angle_beta   90.00
_cell.angle_gamma   90.00
#
_symmetry.space_group_name_H-M   'P 1'
#
loop_
_entity.id
_entity.type
_entity.pdbx_description
1 polymer ?
#
loop_
_entity_poly.entity_id
_entity_poly.type
_entity_poly.pdbx_seq_one_letter_code
_entity_poly.pdbx_strand_id
1 'polypeptide(L)'
;MKFNNTITNETRDVLYGMQINQELRSVYTFQLLNTVLQNHDALVTILNSSIQKPAYILLRTQFESLVKGMWLHLCAKDDEQIVKFLNNKDKIQSIYSCNSCGSESSQSRERSLQNRIKEIGTKRKDVHKCLSQFKSAYWQAFNAYTHAGLTFLDKGIDGERDMVSDQISECQAAELYSLSCKFTILAISEIGNCFDNDILYQLRHMCKDTFDPYLKDFNSSNVTAFQL
;
A
#
# COMPACT_ATOMS: atom_id res chain seq x y z
N MET A 1 14.21 -12.10 -15.42
CA MET A 1 14.56 -10.73 -14.98
C MET A 1 15.00 -10.71 -13.51
N LYS A 2 15.94 -9.84 -13.08
CA LYS A 2 16.31 -9.66 -11.66
C LYS A 2 15.95 -8.25 -11.22
N PHE A 3 15.15 -8.14 -10.16
CA PHE A 3 14.69 -6.88 -9.57
C PHE A 3 15.65 -6.45 -8.45
N ASN A 4 15.96 -5.16 -8.36
CA ASN A 4 16.81 -4.61 -7.30
C ASN A 4 15.95 -4.19 -6.09
N ASN A 5 16.57 -4.07 -4.93
CA ASN A 5 15.92 -3.51 -3.75
C ASN A 5 16.60 -2.21 -3.26
N THR A 6 17.10 -1.41 -4.20
CA THR A 6 17.84 -0.17 -3.89
C THR A 6 16.98 0.78 -3.08
N ILE A 7 15.68 0.92 -3.39
CA ILE A 7 14.80 1.85 -2.68
C ILE A 7 14.75 1.54 -1.19
N THR A 8 14.48 0.29 -0.80
CA THR A 8 14.41 -0.06 0.62
C THR A 8 15.77 -0.09 1.30
N ASN A 9 16.84 -0.52 0.62
CA ASN A 9 18.18 -0.55 1.22
C ASN A 9 18.64 0.86 1.58
N GLU A 10 18.63 1.79 0.63
CA GLU A 10 19.04 3.18 0.85
C GLU A 10 18.16 3.86 1.91
N THR A 11 16.84 3.62 1.87
CA THR A 11 15.92 4.18 2.86
C THR A 11 16.21 3.65 4.27
N ARG A 12 16.49 2.34 4.41
CA ARG A 12 16.81 1.74 5.72
C ARG A 12 18.14 2.24 6.26
N ASP A 13 19.13 2.45 5.41
CA ASP A 13 20.43 2.97 5.81
C ASP A 13 20.31 4.39 6.37
N VAL A 14 19.47 5.22 5.74
CA VAL A 14 19.08 6.51 6.32
C VAL A 14 18.38 6.27 7.65
N LEU A 15 17.29 5.49 7.68
CA LEU A 15 16.46 5.29 8.90
C LEU A 15 17.16 4.61 10.08
N TYR A 16 18.33 4.01 9.87
CA TYR A 16 19.02 3.23 10.89
C TYR A 16 19.50 4.10 12.06
N GLY A 17 19.20 3.68 13.29
CA GLY A 17 19.62 4.38 14.51
C GLY A 17 18.86 5.67 14.82
N MET A 18 17.83 6.00 14.05
CA MET A 18 17.03 7.20 14.28
C MET A 18 16.11 7.08 15.51
N GLN A 19 15.93 8.19 16.21
CA GLN A 19 14.92 8.30 17.27
C GLN A 19 13.62 8.86 16.70
N ILE A 20 12.52 8.18 17.00
CA ILE A 20 11.17 8.63 16.61
C ILE A 20 10.53 9.31 17.81
N ASN A 21 9.78 10.38 17.56
CA ASN A 21 8.93 10.98 18.57
C ASN A 21 8.00 9.89 19.17
N GLN A 22 8.00 9.77 20.50
CA GLN A 22 7.25 8.75 21.23
C GLN A 22 5.73 8.99 21.27
N GLU A 23 5.26 10.10 20.69
CA GLU A 23 3.84 10.31 20.43
C GLU A 23 3.24 9.18 19.60
N LEU A 24 2.04 8.75 20.01
CA LEU A 24 1.32 7.62 19.42
C LEU A 24 1.21 7.75 17.90
N ARG A 25 0.86 8.95 17.41
CA ARG A 25 0.77 9.24 15.97
C ARG A 25 2.08 8.92 15.25
N SER A 26 3.19 9.43 15.74
CA SER A 26 4.50 9.31 15.12
C SER A 26 4.96 7.86 15.09
N VAL A 27 4.79 7.14 16.20
CA VAL A 27 5.10 5.71 16.29
C VAL A 27 4.33 4.89 15.26
N TYR A 28 3.01 5.03 15.17
CA TYR A 28 2.21 4.21 14.25
C TYR A 28 2.31 4.64 12.79
N THR A 29 2.51 5.93 12.55
CA THR A 29 2.83 6.46 11.22
C THR A 29 4.13 5.84 10.72
N PHE A 30 5.16 5.78 11.57
CA PHE A 30 6.41 5.08 11.28
C PHE A 30 6.21 3.58 11.03
N GLN A 31 5.47 2.89 11.89
CA GLN A 31 5.24 1.45 11.70
C GLN A 31 4.55 1.13 10.37
N LEU A 32 3.66 2.01 9.89
CA LEU A 32 3.03 1.86 8.57
C LEU A 32 4.00 2.15 7.43
N LEU A 33 4.90 3.13 7.56
CA LEU A 33 6.00 3.33 6.61
C LEU A 33 6.92 2.09 6.57
N ASN A 34 7.32 1.57 7.73
CA ASN A 34 8.13 0.37 7.82
C ASN A 34 7.44 -0.85 7.21
N THR A 35 6.11 -0.98 7.40
CA THR A 35 5.30 -2.02 6.75
C THR A 35 5.30 -1.87 5.23
N VAL A 36 5.23 -0.64 4.69
CA VAL A 36 5.36 -0.40 3.24
C VAL A 36 6.73 -0.85 2.73
N LEU A 37 7.81 -0.51 3.44
CA LEU A 37 9.18 -0.90 3.09
C LEU A 37 9.40 -2.41 3.16
N GLN A 38 8.89 -3.07 4.21
CA GLN A 38 8.97 -4.53 4.37
C GLN A 38 8.19 -5.27 3.29
N ASN A 39 6.99 -4.80 2.93
CA ASN A 39 6.22 -5.41 1.85
C ASN A 39 6.91 -5.24 0.49
N HIS A 40 7.57 -4.10 0.23
CA HIS A 40 8.38 -3.91 -0.98
C HIS A 40 9.55 -4.90 -1.04
N ASP A 41 10.33 -5.00 0.03
CA ASP A 41 11.48 -5.91 0.14
C ASP A 41 11.08 -7.38 -0.05
N ALA A 42 9.99 -7.79 0.62
CA ALA A 42 9.42 -9.12 0.45
C ALA A 42 8.94 -9.36 -0.99
N LEU A 43 8.29 -8.37 -1.61
CA LEU A 43 7.83 -8.43 -2.99
C LEU A 43 9.00 -8.60 -3.96
N VAL A 44 10.07 -7.82 -3.83
CA VAL A 44 11.27 -7.93 -4.66
C VAL A 44 11.92 -9.32 -4.50
N THR A 45 12.00 -9.81 -3.26
CA THR A 45 12.53 -11.15 -2.96
C THR A 45 11.71 -12.24 -3.66
N ILE A 46 10.38 -12.15 -3.57
CA ILE A 46 9.44 -13.09 -4.17
C ILE A 46 9.49 -13.04 -5.70
N LEU A 47 9.56 -11.85 -6.31
CA LEU A 47 9.67 -11.70 -7.77
C LEU A 47 10.98 -12.30 -8.32
N ASN A 48 12.05 -12.29 -7.51
CA ASN A 48 13.33 -12.92 -7.85
C ASN A 48 13.37 -14.44 -7.57
N SER A 49 12.29 -15.00 -7.02
CA SER A 49 12.17 -16.43 -6.71
C SER A 49 11.38 -17.19 -7.78
N SER A 50 11.25 -18.51 -7.62
CA SER A 50 10.38 -19.35 -8.46
C SER A 50 8.89 -19.27 -8.09
N ILE A 51 8.53 -18.64 -6.96
CA ILE A 51 7.16 -18.57 -6.45
C ILE A 51 6.73 -17.10 -6.44
N GLN A 52 6.22 -16.59 -7.56
CA GLN A 52 6.05 -15.15 -7.77
C GLN A 52 4.63 -14.64 -7.49
N LYS A 53 3.60 -15.49 -7.61
CA LYS A 53 2.19 -15.11 -7.38
C LYS A 53 1.91 -14.41 -6.04
N PRO A 54 2.55 -14.76 -4.90
CA PRO A 54 2.33 -14.05 -3.64
C PRO A 54 2.66 -12.55 -3.70
N ALA A 55 3.42 -12.07 -4.69
CA ALA A 55 3.71 -10.65 -4.89
C ALA A 55 2.44 -9.79 -5.05
N TYR A 56 1.37 -10.33 -5.67
CA TYR A 56 0.09 -9.63 -5.79
C TYR A 56 -0.55 -9.32 -4.44
N ILE A 57 -0.44 -10.26 -3.49
CA ILE A 57 -0.98 -10.12 -2.13
C ILE A 57 -0.21 -9.02 -1.39
N LEU A 58 1.11 -9.04 -1.49
CA LEU A 58 1.97 -8.03 -0.86
C LEU A 58 1.75 -6.64 -1.40
N LEU A 59 1.49 -6.49 -2.71
CA LEU A 59 1.24 -5.18 -3.30
C LEU A 59 -0.05 -4.55 -2.73
N ARG A 60 -1.08 -5.37 -2.47
CA ARG A 60 -2.30 -4.90 -1.81
C ARG A 60 -2.04 -4.42 -0.38
N THR A 61 -1.37 -5.24 0.44
CA THR A 61 -1.07 -4.88 1.84
C THR A 61 -0.15 -3.67 1.93
N GLN A 62 0.76 -3.52 0.97
CA GLN A 62 1.58 -2.33 0.81
C GLN A 62 0.72 -1.08 0.53
N PHE A 63 -0.21 -1.14 -0.42
CA PHE A 63 -1.10 -0.01 -0.73
C PHE A 63 -1.99 0.37 0.46
N GLU A 64 -2.58 -0.61 1.14
CA GLU A 64 -3.40 -0.37 2.34
C GLU A 64 -2.57 0.31 3.45
N SER A 65 -1.34 -0.14 3.66
CA SER A 65 -0.43 0.44 4.67
C SER A 65 -0.05 1.87 4.33
N LEU A 66 0.24 2.16 3.04
CA LEU A 66 0.49 3.52 2.54
C LEU A 66 -0.70 4.45 2.85
N VAL A 67 -1.91 4.06 2.45
CA VAL A 67 -3.11 4.89 2.67
C VAL A 67 -3.39 5.08 4.16
N LYS A 68 -3.24 4.02 4.97
CA LYS A 68 -3.43 4.10 6.43
C LYS A 68 -2.40 5.05 7.06
N GLY A 69 -1.13 4.95 6.67
CA GLY A 69 -0.04 5.79 7.21
C GLY A 69 -0.20 7.25 6.83
N MET A 70 -0.50 7.53 5.56
CA MET A 70 -0.82 8.88 5.10
C MET A 70 -2.02 9.48 5.83
N TRP A 71 -3.09 8.69 6.04
CA TRP A 71 -4.27 9.18 6.74
C TRP A 71 -3.97 9.50 8.22
N LEU A 72 -3.23 8.64 8.92
CA LEU A 72 -2.81 8.92 10.30
C LEU A 72 -1.96 10.20 10.39
N HIS A 73 -1.04 10.37 9.45
CA HIS A 73 -0.15 11.53 9.42
C HIS A 73 -0.91 12.83 9.12
N LEU A 74 -1.75 12.84 8.06
CA LEU A 74 -2.32 14.06 7.50
C LEU A 74 -3.72 14.39 8.01
N CYS A 75 -4.50 13.40 8.43
CA CYS A 75 -5.95 13.53 8.59
C CYS A 75 -6.48 13.25 10.00
N ALA A 76 -5.85 12.33 10.75
CA ALA A 76 -6.32 12.01 12.11
C ALA A 76 -6.31 13.29 12.98
N LYS A 77 -7.40 13.57 13.68
CA LYS A 77 -7.57 14.87 14.37
C LYS A 77 -7.01 14.88 15.79
N ASP A 78 -7.18 13.77 16.51
CA ASP A 78 -6.88 13.65 17.93
C ASP A 78 -6.37 12.24 18.25
N ASP A 79 -5.78 12.08 19.43
CA ASP A 79 -5.25 10.79 19.90
C ASP A 79 -6.36 9.76 20.13
N GLU A 80 -7.60 10.18 20.38
CA GLU A 80 -8.73 9.28 20.55
C GLU A 80 -9.07 8.57 19.23
N GLN A 81 -9.02 9.27 18.09
CA GLN A 81 -9.16 8.67 16.76
C GLN A 81 -8.02 7.70 16.45
N ILE A 82 -6.79 8.01 16.88
CA ILE A 82 -5.65 7.10 16.73
C ILE A 82 -5.88 5.86 17.58
N VAL A 83 -6.25 6.00 18.84
CA VAL A 83 -6.57 4.87 19.73
C VAL A 83 -7.74 4.03 19.18
N LYS A 84 -8.77 4.65 18.57
CA LYS A 84 -9.86 3.93 17.89
C LYS A 84 -9.38 3.16 16.67
N PHE A 85 -8.52 3.77 15.85
CA PHE A 85 -7.87 3.11 14.73
C PHE A 85 -7.07 1.88 15.18
N LEU A 86 -6.26 2.03 16.23
CA LEU A 86 -5.38 0.96 16.75
C LEU A 86 -6.13 -0.19 17.39
N ASN A 87 -7.19 0.11 18.13
CA ASN A 87 -7.98 -0.91 18.80
C ASN A 87 -8.93 -1.66 17.85
N ASN A 88 -8.78 -1.50 16.52
CA ASN A 88 -9.72 -1.98 15.52
C ASN A 88 -11.18 -1.60 15.86
N LYS A 89 -11.35 -0.47 16.55
CA LYS A 89 -12.62 0.17 16.89
C LYS A 89 -12.98 1.28 15.89
N ASP A 90 -12.22 1.38 14.80
CA ASP A 90 -12.58 2.09 13.56
C ASP A 90 -13.77 1.42 12.83
N LYS A 91 -14.54 0.62 13.54
CA LYS A 91 -15.76 0.04 13.07
C LYS A 91 -16.87 1.07 13.24
N ILE A 92 -17.35 1.63 12.13
CA ILE A 92 -18.61 2.35 12.12
C ILE A 92 -19.68 1.34 12.52
N GLN A 93 -20.40 1.59 13.61
CA GLN A 93 -21.60 0.83 13.94
C GLN A 93 -22.67 1.23 12.94
N SER A 94 -22.92 0.40 11.93
CA SER A 94 -24.15 0.52 11.15
C SER A 94 -25.22 -0.24 11.90
N ILE A 95 -26.22 0.47 12.43
CA ILE A 95 -27.44 -0.14 12.95
C ILE A 95 -28.26 -0.53 11.72
N TYR A 96 -28.43 -1.84 11.52
CA TYR A 96 -29.37 -2.36 10.54
C TYR A 96 -30.65 -2.71 11.28
N SER A 97 -31.72 -1.97 11.00
CA SER A 97 -33.08 -2.36 11.39
C SER A 97 -33.67 -3.25 10.30
N CYS A 98 -33.97 -4.51 10.64
CA CYS A 98 -34.72 -5.36 9.73
C CYS A 98 -36.18 -4.91 9.70
N ASN A 99 -36.63 -4.36 8.56
CA ASN A 99 -38.00 -3.87 8.41
C ASN A 99 -39.07 -4.99 8.51
N SER A 100 -38.69 -6.27 8.41
CA SER A 100 -39.64 -7.40 8.49
C SER A 100 -39.77 -8.00 9.88
N CYS A 101 -38.78 -7.84 10.77
CA CYS A 101 -38.83 -8.45 12.12
C CYS A 101 -38.45 -7.49 13.25
N GLY A 102 -38.19 -6.21 12.95
CA GLY A 102 -37.88 -5.19 13.95
C GLY A 102 -36.57 -5.40 14.71
N SER A 103 -35.77 -6.41 14.33
CA SER A 103 -34.48 -6.66 14.98
C SER A 103 -33.45 -5.62 14.55
N GLU A 104 -32.79 -5.02 15.53
CA GLU A 104 -31.61 -4.18 15.32
C GLU A 104 -30.37 -5.06 15.42
N SER A 105 -29.59 -5.11 14.35
CA SER A 105 -28.26 -5.71 14.39
C SER A 105 -27.20 -4.62 14.26
N SER A 106 -26.29 -4.58 15.22
CA SER A 106 -25.11 -3.71 15.17
C SER A 106 -23.99 -4.46 14.45
N GLN A 107 -23.86 -4.20 13.14
CA GLN A 107 -22.72 -4.71 12.39
C GLN A 107 -21.64 -3.64 12.36
N SER A 108 -20.44 -4.06 12.74
CA SER A 108 -19.33 -3.17 13.04
C SER A 108 -18.37 -3.24 11.84
N ARG A 109 -18.34 -2.19 11.00
CA ARG A 109 -17.58 -2.18 9.72
C ARG A 109 -16.42 -1.19 9.74
N GLU A 110 -15.20 -1.67 9.46
CA GLU A 110 -13.99 -0.86 9.35
C GLU A 110 -14.19 0.34 8.40
N ARG A 111 -13.67 1.51 8.79
CA ARG A 111 -13.67 2.73 7.97
C ARG A 111 -13.06 2.45 6.61
N SER A 112 -13.89 2.49 5.56
CA SER A 112 -13.48 2.02 4.23
C SER A 112 -12.24 2.77 3.70
N LEU A 113 -11.38 2.05 2.98
CA LEU A 113 -10.20 2.62 2.32
C LEU A 113 -10.57 3.82 1.42
N GLN A 114 -11.76 3.79 0.79
CA GLN A 114 -12.27 4.90 -0.02
C GLN A 114 -12.40 6.20 0.80
N ASN A 115 -12.90 6.10 2.03
CA ASN A 115 -13.13 7.26 2.87
C ASN A 115 -11.80 7.89 3.29
N ARG A 116 -10.78 7.06 3.60
CA ARG A 116 -9.42 7.54 3.88
C ARG A 116 -8.83 8.28 2.68
N ILE A 117 -8.94 7.72 1.47
CA ILE A 117 -8.45 8.37 0.23
C ILE A 117 -9.15 9.71 -0.02
N LYS A 118 -10.46 9.81 0.26
CA LYS A 118 -11.22 11.06 0.17
C LYS A 118 -10.72 12.10 1.18
N GLU A 119 -10.53 11.70 2.44
CA GLU A 119 -10.02 12.59 3.49
C GLU A 119 -8.60 13.08 3.20
N ILE A 120 -7.71 12.20 2.73
CA ILE A 120 -6.36 12.59 2.26
C ILE A 120 -6.47 13.65 1.17
N GLY A 121 -7.42 13.53 0.24
CA GLY A 121 -7.62 14.52 -0.83
C GLY A 121 -8.08 15.90 -0.38
N THR A 122 -8.61 16.02 0.85
CA THR A 122 -8.88 17.34 1.45
C THR A 122 -7.59 18.07 1.87
N LYS A 123 -6.49 17.32 2.08
CA LYS A 123 -5.18 17.83 2.52
C LYS A 123 -4.15 17.87 1.38
N ARG A 124 -4.17 16.87 0.49
CA ARG A 124 -3.22 16.69 -0.62
C ARG A 124 -3.96 16.27 -1.89
N LYS A 125 -4.36 17.26 -2.69
CA LYS A 125 -5.15 17.06 -3.93
C LYS A 125 -4.38 16.30 -5.00
N ASP A 126 -3.08 16.57 -5.12
CA ASP A 126 -2.15 15.91 -6.03
C ASP A 126 -2.07 14.40 -5.77
N VAL A 127 -1.93 14.01 -4.51
CA VAL A 127 -1.83 12.60 -4.12
C VAL A 127 -3.18 11.88 -4.22
N HIS A 128 -4.30 12.59 -4.00
CA HIS A 128 -5.63 12.00 -4.10
C HIS A 128 -5.95 11.42 -5.48
N LYS A 129 -5.57 12.14 -6.55
CA LYS A 129 -5.78 11.65 -7.92
C LYS A 129 -5.04 10.33 -8.12
N CYS A 130 -3.78 10.29 -7.71
CA CYS A 130 -2.92 9.12 -7.78
C CYS A 130 -3.50 7.91 -7.02
N LEU A 131 -3.83 8.08 -5.74
CA LEU A 131 -4.42 7.00 -4.91
C LEU A 131 -5.78 6.52 -5.44
N SER A 132 -6.61 7.44 -5.92
CA SER A 132 -7.93 7.10 -6.47
C SER A 132 -7.81 6.32 -7.78
N GLN A 133 -6.91 6.73 -8.67
CA GLN A 133 -6.62 6.03 -9.92
C GLN A 133 -6.08 4.62 -9.67
N PHE A 134 -5.13 4.47 -8.75
CA PHE A 134 -4.61 3.14 -8.38
C PHE A 134 -5.70 2.25 -7.82
N LYS A 135 -6.52 2.77 -6.91
CA LYS A 135 -7.63 1.99 -6.38
C LYS A 135 -8.62 1.61 -7.49
N SER A 136 -9.04 2.53 -8.36
CA SER A 136 -9.98 2.19 -9.42
C SER A 136 -9.43 1.14 -10.41
N ALA A 137 -8.13 1.23 -10.74
CA ALA A 137 -7.51 0.33 -11.69
C ALA A 137 -7.25 -1.06 -11.08
N TYR A 138 -6.69 -1.14 -9.87
CA TYR A 138 -6.13 -2.39 -9.36
C TYR A 138 -6.94 -3.04 -8.24
N TRP A 139 -7.93 -2.36 -7.64
CA TRP A 139 -8.61 -2.88 -6.45
C TRP A 139 -9.39 -4.18 -6.72
N GLN A 140 -10.03 -4.31 -7.88
CA GLN A 140 -10.70 -5.55 -8.25
C GLN A 140 -9.69 -6.70 -8.42
N ALA A 141 -8.57 -6.44 -9.11
CA ALA A 141 -7.50 -7.42 -9.26
C ALA A 141 -6.92 -7.83 -7.89
N PHE A 142 -6.63 -6.89 -7.00
CA PHE A 142 -6.15 -7.19 -5.65
C PHE A 142 -7.11 -8.09 -4.88
N ASN A 143 -8.42 -7.87 -4.98
CA ASN A 143 -9.40 -8.75 -4.36
C ASN A 143 -9.36 -10.16 -4.96
N ALA A 144 -9.21 -10.26 -6.28
CA ALA A 144 -9.16 -11.54 -7.00
C ALA A 144 -7.90 -12.37 -6.70
N TYR A 145 -6.78 -11.74 -6.30
CA TYR A 145 -5.56 -12.44 -5.88
C TYR A 145 -5.47 -12.75 -4.39
N THR A 146 -6.32 -12.15 -3.57
CA THR A 146 -6.38 -12.40 -2.12
C THR A 146 -7.38 -13.49 -1.76
N HIS A 147 -7.25 -14.07 -0.56
CA HIS A 147 -8.20 -15.05 -0.01
C HIS A 147 -8.46 -16.29 -0.90
N ALA A 148 -7.44 -16.72 -1.65
CA ALA A 148 -7.58 -17.79 -2.65
C ALA A 148 -8.66 -17.48 -3.71
N GLY A 149 -8.75 -16.22 -4.13
CA GLY A 149 -9.67 -15.82 -5.20
C GLY A 149 -9.39 -16.54 -6.52
N LEU A 150 -10.42 -16.64 -7.36
CA LEU A 150 -10.40 -17.45 -8.58
C LEU A 150 -9.21 -17.13 -9.49
N THR A 151 -8.87 -15.86 -9.70
CA THR A 151 -7.70 -15.49 -10.53
C THR A 151 -6.37 -16.00 -9.97
N PHE A 152 -6.21 -16.10 -8.64
CA PHE A 152 -5.04 -16.72 -8.02
C PHE A 152 -4.98 -18.23 -8.31
N LEU A 153 -6.13 -18.89 -8.30
CA LEU A 153 -6.28 -20.33 -8.51
C LEU A 153 -6.18 -20.71 -10.00
N ASP A 154 -6.87 -19.99 -10.87
CA ASP A 154 -6.96 -20.23 -12.31
C ASP A 154 -5.59 -20.10 -12.98
N LYS A 155 -4.76 -19.14 -12.54
CA LYS A 155 -3.38 -19.02 -13.02
C LYS A 155 -2.45 -20.14 -12.55
N GLY A 156 -2.90 -21.05 -11.69
CA GLY A 156 -2.21 -22.30 -11.34
C GLY A 156 -2.43 -23.42 -12.35
N ILE A 157 -3.41 -23.25 -13.25
CA ILE A 157 -3.86 -24.26 -14.20
C ILE A 157 -3.85 -23.58 -15.57
N ASP A 158 -2.73 -23.66 -16.29
CA ASP A 158 -2.67 -23.09 -17.64
C ASP A 158 -3.71 -23.79 -18.54
N GLY A 159 -4.29 -23.05 -19.48
CA GLY A 159 -5.37 -23.55 -20.36
C GLY A 159 -4.95 -24.78 -21.19
N GLU A 160 -3.64 -24.96 -21.34
CA GLU A 160 -2.99 -26.20 -21.76
C GLU A 160 -2.47 -26.94 -20.53
N ARG A 161 -3.10 -28.06 -20.20
CA ARG A 161 -3.03 -28.77 -18.90
C ARG A 161 -1.70 -29.49 -18.61
N ASP A 162 -0.55 -28.92 -18.96
CA ASP A 162 0.73 -29.65 -18.87
C ASP A 162 1.74 -29.08 -17.87
N MET A 163 1.57 -27.85 -17.34
CA MET A 163 2.51 -27.30 -16.35
C MET A 163 1.84 -26.54 -15.19
N VAL A 164 2.14 -26.96 -13.97
CA VAL A 164 1.90 -26.17 -12.75
C VAL A 164 3.03 -25.15 -12.64
N SER A 165 2.70 -23.85 -12.72
CA SER A 165 3.68 -22.77 -12.56
C SER A 165 3.22 -21.75 -11.53
N ASP A 166 4.13 -21.37 -10.64
CA ASP A 166 3.96 -20.26 -9.70
C ASP A 166 4.63 -18.97 -10.19
N GLN A 167 5.16 -19.00 -11.41
CA GLN A 167 5.72 -17.83 -12.09
C GLN A 167 4.61 -17.01 -12.74
N ILE A 168 4.84 -15.71 -12.82
CA ILE A 168 3.99 -14.76 -13.54
C ILE A 168 4.73 -14.29 -14.78
N SER A 169 4.04 -13.68 -15.74
CA SER A 169 4.71 -13.19 -16.94
C SER A 169 5.69 -12.05 -16.61
N GLU A 170 6.75 -11.90 -17.41
CA GLU A 170 7.76 -10.84 -17.17
C GLU A 170 7.14 -9.44 -17.15
N CYS A 171 6.13 -9.19 -17.99
CA CYS A 171 5.39 -7.93 -18.00
C CYS A 171 4.64 -7.70 -16.67
N GLN A 172 3.98 -8.73 -16.14
CA GLN A 172 3.28 -8.65 -14.84
C GLN A 172 4.28 -8.44 -13.69
N ALA A 173 5.42 -9.12 -13.71
CA ALA A 173 6.48 -8.92 -12.71
C ALA A 173 7.04 -7.49 -12.74
N ALA A 174 7.32 -6.96 -13.93
CA ALA A 174 7.79 -5.58 -14.10
C ALA A 174 6.77 -4.54 -13.64
N GLU A 175 5.48 -4.76 -13.91
CA GLU A 175 4.40 -3.89 -13.45
C GLU A 175 4.26 -3.92 -11.93
N LEU A 176 4.23 -5.10 -11.30
CA LEU A 176 4.17 -5.24 -9.85
C LEU A 176 5.35 -4.54 -9.17
N TYR A 177 6.55 -4.73 -9.70
CA TYR A 177 7.76 -4.07 -9.22
C TYR A 177 7.65 -2.54 -9.32
N SER A 178 7.23 -2.02 -10.48
CA SER A 178 7.06 -0.57 -10.70
C SER A 178 6.02 0.04 -9.75
N LEU A 179 4.86 -0.61 -9.59
CA LEU A 179 3.83 -0.17 -8.65
C LEU A 179 4.34 -0.17 -7.21
N SER A 180 5.06 -1.22 -6.83
CA SER A 180 5.63 -1.33 -5.48
C SER A 180 6.67 -0.23 -5.22
N CYS A 181 7.54 0.07 -6.19
CA CYS A 181 8.46 1.21 -6.11
C CYS A 181 7.71 2.53 -5.91
N LYS A 182 6.64 2.77 -6.70
CA LYS A 182 5.81 3.97 -6.61
C LYS A 182 5.18 4.14 -5.23
N PHE A 183 4.64 3.06 -4.65
CA PHE A 183 4.08 3.11 -3.30
C PHE A 183 5.13 3.39 -2.24
N THR A 184 6.32 2.81 -2.35
CA THR A 184 7.42 3.07 -1.43
C THR A 184 7.90 4.51 -1.49
N ILE A 185 8.14 5.05 -2.70
CA ILE A 185 8.59 6.44 -2.87
C ILE A 185 7.53 7.42 -2.35
N LEU A 186 6.26 7.17 -2.65
CA LEU A 186 5.16 8.00 -2.15
C LEU A 186 5.07 7.92 -0.61
N ALA A 187 5.24 6.74 -0.02
CA ALA A 187 5.27 6.58 1.43
C ALA A 187 6.42 7.38 2.05
N ILE A 188 7.64 7.30 1.50
CA ILE A 188 8.78 8.06 1.99
C ILE A 188 8.52 9.57 1.90
N SER A 189 8.02 10.05 0.77
CA SER A 189 7.73 11.47 0.55
C SER A 189 6.64 12.02 1.48
N GLU A 190 5.59 11.24 1.72
CA GLU A 190 4.38 11.71 2.39
C GLU A 190 4.39 11.41 3.89
N ILE A 191 4.82 10.21 4.24
CA ILE A 191 4.85 9.71 5.62
C ILE A 191 6.16 10.12 6.29
N GLY A 192 7.28 10.18 5.56
CA GLY A 192 8.58 10.59 6.09
C GLY A 192 8.63 12.02 6.65
N ASN A 193 7.63 12.87 6.38
CA ASN A 193 7.49 14.16 7.07
C ASN A 193 7.17 14.00 8.57
N CYS A 194 6.99 12.78 9.09
CA CYS A 194 6.85 12.52 10.52
C CYS A 194 8.18 12.50 11.28
N PHE A 195 9.32 12.49 10.58
CA PHE A 195 10.66 12.56 11.18
C PHE A 195 11.13 14.02 11.36
N ASP A 196 12.27 14.19 12.03
CA ASP A 196 12.90 15.50 12.15
C ASP A 196 13.37 16.05 10.79
N ASN A 197 13.72 17.34 10.78
CA ASN A 197 14.06 18.05 9.54
C ASN A 197 15.31 17.51 8.84
N ASP A 198 16.27 16.96 9.58
CA ASP A 198 17.53 16.46 9.03
C ASP A 198 17.31 15.15 8.28
N ILE A 199 16.53 14.25 8.88
CA ILE A 199 16.09 12.99 8.27
C ILE A 199 15.25 13.29 7.03
N LEU A 200 14.31 14.23 7.15
CA LEU A 200 13.42 14.61 6.07
C LEU A 200 14.20 15.17 4.87
N TYR A 201 15.25 15.94 5.12
CA TYR A 201 16.13 16.43 4.06
C TYR A 201 16.80 15.28 3.30
N GLN A 202 17.37 14.29 4.02
CA GLN A 202 18.01 13.13 3.41
C GLN A 202 17.03 12.28 2.60
N LEU A 203 15.84 12.00 3.15
CA LEU A 203 14.79 11.25 2.46
C LEU A 203 14.30 11.97 1.20
N ARG A 204 14.12 13.30 1.24
CA ARG A 204 13.73 14.09 0.06
C ARG A 204 14.82 14.13 -1.00
N HIS A 205 16.08 14.28 -0.59
CA HIS A 205 17.22 14.23 -1.50
C HIS A 205 17.30 12.88 -2.20
N MET A 206 17.10 11.78 -1.47
CA MET A 206 17.06 10.42 -2.02
C MET A 206 15.90 10.24 -3.01
N CYS A 207 14.70 10.71 -2.67
CA CYS A 207 13.55 10.68 -3.57
C CYS A 207 13.81 11.44 -4.88
N LYS A 208 14.53 12.56 -4.82
CA LYS A 208 14.80 13.42 -5.98
C LYS A 208 15.98 12.95 -6.84
N ASP A 209 17.04 12.43 -6.22
CA ASP A 209 18.30 12.21 -6.94
C ASP A 209 18.55 10.72 -7.19
N THR A 210 18.05 9.84 -6.31
CA THR A 210 18.18 8.39 -6.44
C THR A 210 16.94 7.78 -7.08
N PHE A 211 15.74 8.29 -6.77
CA PHE A 211 14.49 7.65 -7.20
C PHE A 211 13.79 8.30 -8.40
N ASP A 212 14.30 9.42 -8.94
CA ASP A 212 13.78 10.10 -10.14
C ASP A 212 13.59 9.17 -11.36
N PRO A 213 14.48 8.18 -11.64
CA PRO A 213 14.23 7.22 -12.72
C PRO A 213 12.92 6.44 -12.56
N TYR A 214 12.50 6.13 -11.33
CA TYR A 214 11.24 5.44 -11.03
C TYR A 214 10.03 6.39 -11.03
N LEU A 215 10.27 7.70 -10.91
CA LEU A 215 9.25 8.75 -10.90
C LEU A 215 8.94 9.33 -12.28
N LYS A 216 9.84 9.26 -13.28
CA LYS A 216 9.53 9.73 -14.64
C LYS A 216 8.39 8.95 -15.31
N ASP A 217 8.20 7.69 -14.92
CA ASP A 217 7.05 6.85 -15.28
C ASP A 217 5.78 7.12 -14.45
N PHE A 218 5.80 8.10 -13.55
CA PHE A 218 4.66 8.54 -12.73
C PHE A 218 3.72 9.48 -13.51
N ASN A 219 4.27 10.26 -14.44
CA ASN A 219 3.52 11.31 -15.16
C ASN A 219 3.14 10.94 -16.59
N SER A 220 3.67 9.85 -17.15
CA SER A 220 3.56 9.50 -18.57
C SER A 220 2.56 8.39 -18.92
N SER A 221 2.06 7.59 -17.97
CA SER A 221 1.42 6.31 -18.32
C SER A 221 -0.10 6.27 -18.10
N ASN A 222 -0.82 5.92 -19.17
CA ASN A 222 -2.14 5.29 -19.12
C ASN A 222 -2.05 4.02 -18.25
N VAL A 223 -2.67 4.03 -17.08
CA VAL A 223 -2.70 2.89 -16.16
C VAL A 223 -3.70 1.86 -16.69
N THR A 224 -3.23 0.81 -17.33
CA THR A 224 -4.05 -0.35 -17.67
C THR A 224 -3.96 -1.37 -16.54
N ALA A 225 -5.10 -1.71 -15.95
CA ALA A 225 -5.18 -2.78 -14.96
C ALA A 225 -4.75 -4.13 -15.56
N PHE A 226 -4.26 -5.06 -14.73
CA PHE A 226 -4.08 -6.45 -15.13
C PHE A 226 -5.33 -6.91 -15.89
N GLN A 227 -5.17 -7.38 -17.13
CA GLN A 227 -6.28 -8.02 -17.84
C GLN A 227 -6.71 -9.22 -16.98
N LEU A 228 -7.90 -9.10 -16.39
CA LEU A 228 -8.57 -10.16 -15.63
C LEU A 228 -9.10 -11.21 -16.60
#